data_AF-A0A160MEH6-F1
#
_entry.id   AF-A0A160MEH6-F1
#
_cell.length_a   1.000
_cell.length_b   1.000
_cell.length_c   1.000
_cell.angle_alpha   90.00
_cell.angle_beta   90.00
_cell.angle_gamma   90.00
#
_symmetry.space_group_name_H-M   'P 1'
#
loop_
_entity.id
_entity.type
_entity.pdbx_description
1 polymer ?
#
loop_
_entity_poly.entity_id
_entity_poly.type
_entity_poly.pdbx_seq_one_letter_code
_entity_poly.pdbx_strand_id
1 'polypeptide(L)'
;MSKNIYNEFQMKELEKNPNVLRASERSISYSSEFKIKAVAEYKSGKTPSQIFIEQGFDLEMIGKEQPKRCLKRWRETFERFGEEGFLTERRGKGSTGRPSSKQLSIEEKLRKAEARIKFLEAENDFLKKLEELERQALMKKRF
;
A
#
# COMPACT_ATOMS: atom_id res chain seq x y z
N MET A 1 7.13 -16.43 -2.52
CA MET A 1 6.08 -16.60 -3.53
C MET A 1 5.50 -18.00 -3.40
N SER A 2 4.19 -18.18 -3.62
CA SER A 2 3.62 -19.53 -3.77
C SER A 2 4.26 -20.19 -4.99
N LYS A 3 4.43 -21.51 -4.95
CA LYS A 3 4.84 -22.31 -6.11
C LYS A 3 3.62 -22.82 -6.90
N ASN A 4 2.41 -22.53 -6.43
CA ASN A 4 1.19 -22.98 -7.08
C ASN A 4 0.99 -22.25 -8.41
N ILE A 5 0.59 -23.04 -9.41
CA ILE A 5 0.19 -22.59 -10.74
C ILE A 5 -1.30 -22.91 -10.86
N TYR A 6 -2.12 -21.89 -11.04
CA TYR A 6 -3.57 -22.00 -11.15
C TYR A 6 -3.97 -22.19 -12.61
N ASN A 7 -4.84 -23.16 -12.86
CA ASN A 7 -5.45 -23.35 -14.18
C ASN A 7 -6.62 -22.37 -14.39
N GLU A 8 -7.16 -22.32 -15.62
CA GLU A 8 -8.24 -21.38 -15.97
C GLU A 8 -9.50 -21.59 -15.12
N PHE A 9 -9.85 -22.84 -14.82
CA PHE A 9 -11.01 -23.17 -13.98
C PHE A 9 -10.82 -22.67 -12.54
N GLN A 10 -9.66 -22.92 -11.94
CA GLN A 10 -9.31 -22.45 -10.60
C GLN A 10 -9.29 -20.92 -10.53
N MET A 11 -8.79 -20.24 -11.56
CA MET A 11 -8.82 -18.77 -11.62
C MET A 11 -10.26 -18.26 -11.63
N LYS A 12 -11.15 -18.83 -12.47
CA LYS A 12 -12.57 -18.47 -12.51
C LYS A 12 -13.28 -18.76 -11.20
N GLU A 13 -13.00 -19.89 -10.55
CA GLU A 13 -13.55 -20.22 -9.23
C GLU A 13 -13.11 -19.21 -8.16
N LEU A 14 -11.82 -18.84 -8.13
CA LEU A 14 -11.31 -17.86 -7.19
C LEU A 14 -11.90 -16.47 -7.39
N GLU A 15 -12.14 -16.07 -8.65
CA GLU A 15 -12.75 -14.78 -9.00
C GLU A 15 -14.23 -14.67 -8.63
N LYS A 16 -14.91 -15.78 -8.33
CA LYS A 16 -16.27 -15.74 -7.76
C LYS A 16 -16.31 -15.20 -6.33
N ASN A 17 -15.18 -15.26 -5.60
CA ASN A 17 -15.11 -14.80 -4.23
C ASN A 17 -14.95 -13.26 -4.19
N PRO A 18 -15.82 -12.51 -3.49
CA PRO A 18 -15.76 -11.04 -3.44
C PRO A 18 -14.47 -10.50 -2.79
N ASN A 19 -13.76 -11.33 -2.02
CA ASN A 19 -12.49 -10.97 -1.40
C ASN A 19 -11.30 -11.06 -2.38
N VAL A 20 -11.52 -11.54 -3.60
CA VAL A 20 -10.53 -11.63 -4.68
C VAL A 20 -10.79 -10.52 -5.69
N LEU A 21 -9.80 -9.65 -5.91
CA LEU A 21 -9.83 -8.65 -6.98
C LEU A 21 -9.52 -9.24 -8.34
N ARG A 22 -8.56 -10.18 -8.39
CA ARG A 22 -8.11 -10.84 -9.60
C ARG A 22 -7.34 -12.10 -9.28
N ALA A 23 -7.57 -13.15 -10.05
CA ALA A 23 -6.68 -14.31 -10.07
C ALA A 23 -5.78 -14.27 -11.30
N SER A 24 -4.56 -14.75 -11.13
CA SER A 24 -3.60 -14.96 -12.22
C SER A 24 -2.98 -16.32 -12.02
N GLU A 25 -2.37 -16.86 -13.07
CA GLU A 25 -1.74 -18.17 -13.06
C GLU A 25 -0.80 -18.40 -11.86
N ARG A 26 -0.10 -17.35 -11.38
CA ARG A 26 0.88 -17.46 -10.28
C ARG A 26 0.52 -16.68 -9.02
N SER A 27 -0.58 -15.95 -9.00
CA SER A 27 -0.90 -15.09 -7.86
C SER A 27 -2.38 -14.74 -7.74
N ILE A 28 -2.83 -14.56 -6.50
CA ILE A 28 -4.17 -14.07 -6.17
C ILE A 28 -4.00 -12.65 -5.62
N SER A 29 -4.72 -11.71 -6.22
CA SER A 29 -4.82 -10.34 -5.74
C SER A 29 -6.06 -10.21 -4.88
N TYR A 30 -5.85 -9.91 -3.59
CA TYR A 30 -6.93 -9.78 -2.61
C TYR A 30 -7.39 -8.33 -2.47
N SER A 31 -8.67 -8.14 -2.14
CA SER A 31 -9.24 -6.81 -1.88
C SER A 31 -8.59 -6.16 -0.67
N SER A 32 -8.52 -4.83 -0.66
CA SER A 32 -7.95 -4.10 0.47
C SER A 32 -8.78 -4.26 1.73
N GLU A 33 -10.11 -4.30 1.60
CA GLU A 33 -11.05 -4.57 2.69
C GLU A 33 -10.78 -5.92 3.35
N PHE A 34 -10.60 -6.98 2.55
CA PHE A 34 -10.31 -8.31 3.08
C PHE A 34 -8.97 -8.32 3.83
N LYS A 35 -7.93 -7.65 3.32
CA LYS A 35 -6.62 -7.58 4.00
C LYS A 35 -6.74 -6.93 5.37
N ILE A 36 -7.46 -5.81 5.47
CA ILE A 36 -7.70 -5.09 6.72
C ILE A 36 -8.46 -5.99 7.70
N LYS A 37 -9.58 -6.56 7.26
CA LYS A 37 -10.40 -7.49 8.05
C LYS A 37 -9.60 -8.69 8.53
N ALA A 38 -8.80 -9.31 7.66
CA ALA A 38 -7.97 -10.46 8.01
C ALA A 38 -6.92 -10.12 9.08
N VAL A 39 -6.28 -8.95 9.01
CA VAL A 39 -5.34 -8.51 10.04
C VAL A 39 -6.06 -8.26 11.38
N ALA A 40 -7.25 -7.65 11.35
CA ALA A 40 -8.06 -7.43 12.55
C ALA A 40 -8.50 -8.74 13.21
N GLU A 41 -9.01 -9.69 12.44
CA GLU A 41 -9.42 -11.02 12.93
C GLU A 41 -8.23 -11.85 13.45
N TYR A 42 -7.06 -11.70 12.84
CA TYR A 42 -5.86 -12.34 13.37
C TYR A 42 -5.48 -11.77 14.74
N LYS A 43 -5.60 -10.44 14.92
CA LYS A 43 -5.33 -9.79 16.22
C LYS A 43 -6.34 -10.20 17.30
N SER A 44 -7.56 -10.57 16.93
CA SER A 44 -8.54 -11.13 17.87
C SER A 44 -8.34 -12.61 18.19
N GLY A 45 -7.31 -13.26 17.63
CA GLY A 45 -6.87 -14.61 18.00
C GLY A 45 -7.24 -15.71 16.99
N LYS A 46 -7.89 -15.39 15.86
CA LYS A 46 -8.17 -16.40 14.83
C LYS A 46 -6.91 -16.83 14.09
N THR A 47 -6.88 -18.09 13.68
CA THR A 47 -5.77 -18.61 12.87
C THR A 47 -5.89 -18.14 11.41
N PRO A 48 -4.77 -17.97 10.65
CA PRO A 48 -4.83 -17.57 9.25
C PRO A 48 -5.69 -18.51 8.39
N SER A 49 -5.59 -19.81 8.63
CA SER A 49 -6.38 -20.82 7.92
C SER A 49 -7.88 -20.63 8.16
N GLN A 50 -8.27 -20.40 9.41
CA GLN A 50 -9.66 -20.17 9.79
C GLN A 50 -10.23 -18.92 9.11
N ILE A 51 -9.50 -17.81 9.13
CA ILE A 51 -9.92 -16.55 8.48
C ILE A 51 -10.22 -16.78 6.99
N PHE A 52 -9.36 -17.54 6.30
CA PHE A 52 -9.55 -17.82 4.88
C PHE A 52 -10.73 -18.76 4.62
N ILE A 53 -10.89 -19.82 5.42
CA ILE A 53 -12.04 -20.74 5.31
C ILE A 53 -13.35 -19.99 5.52
N GLU A 54 -13.45 -19.17 6.56
CA GLU A 54 -14.65 -18.39 6.88
C GLU A 54 -14.99 -17.35 5.81
N GLN A 55 -13.98 -16.89 5.05
CA GLN A 55 -14.18 -16.01 3.89
C GLN A 55 -14.37 -16.78 2.57
N GLY A 56 -14.61 -18.10 2.63
CA GLY A 56 -14.99 -18.92 1.48
C GLY A 56 -13.81 -19.33 0.59
N PHE A 57 -12.59 -19.41 1.13
CA PHE A 57 -11.44 -19.94 0.39
C PHE A 57 -11.22 -21.43 0.66
N ASP A 58 -11.04 -22.20 -0.43
CA ASP A 58 -10.59 -23.58 -0.36
C ASP A 58 -9.06 -23.65 -0.18
N LEU A 59 -8.61 -24.15 0.98
CA LEU A 59 -7.19 -24.28 1.32
C LEU A 59 -6.45 -25.34 0.51
N GLU A 60 -7.14 -26.36 0.00
CA GLU A 60 -6.53 -27.34 -0.91
C GLU A 60 -6.26 -26.69 -2.27
N MET A 61 -7.17 -25.83 -2.73
CA MET A 61 -7.00 -25.06 -3.96
C MET A 61 -5.90 -23.98 -3.85
N ILE A 62 -5.95 -23.12 -2.82
CA ILE A 62 -4.99 -22.00 -2.71
C ILE A 62 -3.64 -22.42 -2.12
N GLY A 63 -3.59 -23.56 -1.43
CA GLY A 63 -2.45 -24.10 -0.72
C GLY A 63 -2.46 -23.78 0.77
N LYS A 64 -2.20 -24.79 1.62
CA LYS A 64 -2.29 -24.72 3.09
C LYS A 64 -1.42 -23.63 3.75
N GLU A 65 -0.25 -23.35 3.16
CA GLU A 65 0.66 -22.32 3.66
C GLU A 65 0.32 -20.91 3.16
N GLN A 66 -0.55 -20.78 2.16
CA GLN A 66 -0.87 -19.50 1.53
C GLN A 66 -1.49 -18.49 2.53
N PRO A 67 -2.50 -18.86 3.36
CA PRO A 67 -3.05 -17.96 4.36
C PRO A 67 -1.99 -17.40 5.31
N LYS A 68 -1.12 -18.26 5.84
CA LYS A 68 -0.05 -17.87 6.77
C LYS A 68 0.92 -16.89 6.14
N ARG A 69 1.31 -17.10 4.88
CA ARG A 69 2.23 -16.22 4.14
C ARG A 69 1.58 -14.87 3.80
N CYS A 70 0.31 -14.89 3.41
CA CYS A 70 -0.47 -13.67 3.15
C CYS A 70 -0.59 -12.83 4.43
N LEU A 71 -1.04 -13.44 5.53
CA LEU A 71 -1.19 -12.76 6.83
C LEU A 71 0.12 -12.17 7.33
N LYS A 72 1.23 -12.90 7.21
CA LYS A 72 2.55 -12.36 7.60
C LYS A 72 2.85 -11.05 6.86
N ARG A 73 2.70 -11.04 5.53
CA ARG A 73 2.94 -9.85 4.70
C ARG A 73 1.98 -8.71 5.04
N TRP A 74 0.70 -9.01 5.24
CA TRP A 74 -0.30 -7.99 5.56
C TRP A 74 -0.07 -7.37 6.93
N ARG A 75 0.32 -8.15 7.94
CA ARG A 75 0.72 -7.60 9.24
C ARG A 75 1.90 -6.66 9.12
N GLU A 76 2.95 -7.04 8.39
CA GLU A 76 4.11 -6.17 8.16
C GLU A 76 3.73 -4.85 7.49
N THR A 77 2.82 -4.88 6.51
CA THR A 77 2.28 -3.67 5.87
C THR A 77 1.48 -2.82 6.86
N PHE A 78 0.59 -3.45 7.63
CA PHE A 78 -0.27 -2.76 8.59
C PHE A 78 0.53 -2.14 9.74
N GLU A 79 1.57 -2.81 10.24
CA GLU A 79 2.45 -2.30 11.29
C GLU A 79 3.24 -1.07 10.83
N ARG A 80 3.64 -1.02 9.55
CA ARG A 80 4.44 0.11 9.02
C ARG A 80 3.59 1.30 8.60
N PHE A 81 2.39 1.06 8.08
CA PHE A 81 1.62 2.08 7.35
C PHE A 81 0.15 2.14 7.74
N GLY A 82 -0.30 1.33 8.69
CA GLY A 82 -1.72 1.20 9.04
C GLY A 82 -2.57 0.73 7.85
N GLU A 83 -3.84 1.13 7.86
CA GLU A 83 -4.80 0.80 6.80
C GLU A 83 -4.46 1.49 5.47
N GLU A 84 -3.85 2.68 5.51
CA GLU A 84 -3.41 3.41 4.31
C GLU A 84 -2.40 2.61 3.46
N GLY A 85 -1.67 1.68 4.09
CA GLY A 85 -0.80 0.73 3.42
C GLY A 85 -1.50 -0.21 2.43
N PHE A 86 -2.82 -0.38 2.55
CA PHE A 86 -3.63 -1.18 1.65
C PHE A 86 -4.52 -0.35 0.72
N LEU A 87 -4.87 0.88 1.12
CA LEU A 87 -5.76 1.74 0.35
C LEU A 87 -5.03 2.52 -0.75
N THR A 88 -3.74 2.80 -0.56
CA THR A 88 -2.95 3.58 -1.50
C THR A 88 -1.97 2.71 -2.28
N GLU A 89 -1.85 2.93 -3.60
CA GLU A 89 -0.74 2.37 -4.36
C GLU A 89 0.56 3.04 -3.91
N ARG A 90 1.53 2.22 -3.51
CA ARG A 90 2.83 2.65 -2.96
C ARG A 90 4.01 2.23 -3.81
N ARG A 91 3.80 1.39 -4.84
CA ARG A 91 4.86 1.03 -5.79
C ARG A 91 5.45 2.30 -6.41
N GLY A 92 6.76 2.41 -6.36
CA GLY A 92 7.48 3.58 -6.89
C GLY A 92 7.42 4.84 -6.01
N LYS A 93 6.60 4.89 -4.95
CA LYS A 93 6.60 6.04 -4.03
C LYS A 93 7.93 6.12 -3.29
N GLY A 94 8.61 7.26 -3.40
CA GLY A 94 9.95 7.47 -2.85
C GLY A 94 11.08 6.85 -3.68
N SER A 95 10.78 6.21 -4.82
CA SER A 95 11.82 5.75 -5.74
C SER A 95 12.41 6.95 -6.48
N THR A 96 13.73 7.12 -6.43
CA THR A 96 14.47 8.07 -7.27
C THR A 96 14.64 7.58 -8.71
N GLY A 97 14.06 6.42 -9.04
CA GLY A 97 14.24 5.75 -10.33
C GLY A 97 15.64 5.15 -10.49
N ARG A 98 15.91 4.64 -11.70
CA ARG A 98 17.23 4.15 -12.08
C ARG A 98 18.16 5.37 -12.26
N PRO A 99 19.29 5.46 -11.54
CA PRO A 99 20.23 6.56 -11.74
C PRO A 99 20.77 6.55 -13.17
N SER A 100 20.84 7.72 -13.79
CA SER A 100 21.46 7.88 -15.12
C SER A 100 22.98 7.73 -15.00
N SER A 101 23.61 7.05 -15.95
CA SER A 101 25.06 6.95 -16.07
C SER A 101 25.71 8.20 -16.68
N LYS A 102 24.92 9.12 -17.23
CA LYS A 102 25.40 10.35 -17.88
C LYS A 102 25.72 11.42 -16.84
N GLN A 103 26.91 12.02 -16.92
CA GLN A 103 27.25 13.20 -16.12
C GLN A 103 26.43 14.40 -16.59
N LEU A 104 25.80 15.11 -15.65
CA LEU A 104 25.01 16.31 -15.93
C LEU A 104 25.91 17.47 -16.36
N SER A 105 25.49 18.21 -17.38
CA SER A 105 26.15 19.46 -17.77
C SER A 105 25.98 20.53 -16.68
N ILE A 106 26.79 21.59 -16.75
CA ILE A 106 26.68 22.72 -15.81
C ILE A 106 25.30 23.37 -15.93
N GLU A 107 24.80 23.54 -17.15
CA GLU A 107 23.48 24.11 -17.44
C GLU A 107 22.34 23.24 -16.89
N GLU A 108 22.43 21.92 -17.03
CA GLU A 108 21.44 21.00 -16.45
C GLU A 108 21.44 21.04 -14.93
N LYS A 109 22.62 21.18 -14.30
CA LYS A 109 22.75 21.35 -12.85
C LYS A 109 22.13 22.68 -12.40
N LEU A 110 22.38 23.77 -13.13
CA LEU A 110 21.80 25.08 -12.83
C LEU A 110 20.28 25.03 -12.89
N ARG A 111 19.72 24.51 -13.99
CA ARG A 111 18.27 24.34 -14.15
C ARG A 111 17.65 23.52 -13.02
N LYS A 112 18.33 22.45 -12.58
CA LYS A 112 17.87 21.62 -11.46
C LYS A 112 17.90 22.37 -10.13
N ALA A 113 18.94 23.17 -9.88
CA ALA A 113 19.06 23.99 -8.68
C ALA A 113 17.98 25.08 -8.64
N GLU A 114 17.77 25.79 -9.74
CA GLU A 114 16.71 26.81 -9.86
C GLU A 114 15.33 26.23 -9.63
N ALA A 115 15.01 25.08 -10.24
CA ALA A 115 13.76 24.38 -10.00
C ALA A 115 13.59 23.97 -8.53
N ARG A 116 14.67 23.56 -7.85
CA ARG A 116 14.65 23.21 -6.43
C ARG A 116 14.41 24.44 -5.55
N ILE A 117 15.06 25.57 -5.85
CA ILE A 117 14.87 26.84 -5.15
C ILE A 117 13.40 27.26 -5.26
N LYS A 118 12.85 27.31 -6.48
CA LYS A 118 11.46 27.68 -6.72
C LYS A 118 10.46 26.80 -5.97
N PHE A 119 10.73 25.49 -5.90
CA PHE A 119 9.90 24.56 -5.14
C PHE A 119 9.94 24.87 -3.63
N LEU A 120 11.14 25.09 -3.08
CA LEU A 120 11.33 25.38 -1.65
C LEU A 120 10.72 26.75 -1.27
N GLU A 121 10.78 27.74 -2.15
CA GLU A 121 10.12 29.03 -1.96
C GLU A 121 8.60 28.85 -1.85
N ALA A 122 8.00 28.07 -2.75
CA ALA A 122 6.56 27.78 -2.70
C ALA A 122 6.14 26.99 -1.43
N GLU A 123 6.97 26.04 -0.99
CA GLU A 123 6.75 25.29 0.26
C GLU A 123 6.80 26.23 1.48
N ASN A 124 7.77 27.13 1.55
CA ASN A 124 7.87 28.13 2.61
C ASN A 124 6.66 29.08 2.62
N ASP A 125 6.20 29.53 1.46
CA ASP A 125 5.04 30.41 1.38
C ASP A 125 3.76 29.71 1.82
N PHE A 126 3.62 28.42 1.54
CA PHE A 126 2.51 27.61 2.03
C PHE A 126 2.55 27.45 3.56
N LEU A 127 3.73 27.18 4.13
CA LEU A 127 3.90 27.05 5.58
C LEU A 127 3.56 28.35 6.32
N LYS A 128 4.00 29.51 5.81
CA LYS A 128 3.64 30.81 6.39
C LYS A 128 2.12 31.02 6.44
N LYS A 129 1.40 30.67 5.36
CA LYS A 129 -0.06 30.76 5.31
C LYS A 129 -0.73 29.83 6.33
N LEU A 130 -0.19 28.63 6.53
CA LEU A 130 -0.70 27.72 7.56
C LEU A 130 -0.52 28.29 8.97
N GLU A 131 0.68 28.82 9.29
CA GLU A 131 0.93 29.46 10.58
C GLU A 131 -0.02 30.65 10.85
N GLU A 132 -0.30 31.47 9.83
CA GLU A 132 -1.26 32.57 9.94
C GLU A 132 -2.68 32.06 10.27
N LEU A 133 -3.13 31.01 9.60
CA LEU A 133 -4.43 30.39 9.86
C LEU A 133 -4.52 29.80 11.27
N GLU A 134 -3.46 29.13 11.74
CA GLU A 134 -3.39 28.60 13.10
C GLU A 134 -3.46 29.71 14.16
N ARG A 135 -2.71 30.81 13.96
CA ARG A 135 -2.77 31.98 14.84
C ARG A 135 -4.18 32.57 14.89
N GLN A 136 -4.84 32.73 13.74
CA GLN A 136 -6.22 33.23 13.68
C GLN A 136 -7.20 32.31 14.41
N ALA A 137 -7.07 30.98 14.24
CA ALA A 137 -7.90 30.01 14.93
C ALA A 137 -7.70 30.05 16.45
N LEU A 138 -6.47 30.24 16.92
CA LEU A 138 -6.17 30.40 18.34
C LEU A 138 -6.80 31.67 18.93
N MET A 139 -6.73 32.78 18.18
CA MET A 139 -7.35 34.05 18.59
C MET A 139 -8.88 33.91 18.67
N LYS A 140 -9.51 33.23 17.72
CA LYS A 140 -10.97 32.99 17.73
C LYS A 140 -11.44 32.07 18.87
N LYS A 141 -10.59 31.18 19.40
CA LYS A 141 -10.91 30.32 20.55
C LYS A 141 -10.77 31.02 21.91
N ARG A 142 -10.14 32.19 21.95
CA ARG A 142 -9.91 32.98 23.17
C ARG A 142 -11.03 33.98 23.47
N PHE A 143 -12.02 34.09 22.59
CA PHE A 143 -13.28 34.81 22.78
C PHE A 143 -14.44 33.81 22.79
#